data_AF-A0A3B8VK99-F1
#
_entry.id   AF-A0A3B8VK99-F1
#
_cell.length_a   1.000
_cell.length_b   1.000
_cell.length_c   1.000
_cell.angle_alpha   90.00
_cell.angle_beta   90.00
_cell.angle_gamma   90.00
#
_symmetry.space_group_name_H-M   'P 1'
#
loop_
_entity.id
_entity.type
_entity.pdbx_description
1 polymer ?
#
loop_
_entity_poly.entity_id
_entity_poly.type
_entity_poly.pdbx_seq_one_letter_code
_entity_poly.pdbx_strand_id
1 'polypeptide(L)'
;MRRPIDMYGVGLIKGLGVTIKNLILPGRQFTIHQYPDRKIGPIGLARMEGKNPLAFALSRPGETLKAMMGLVSVPDKRQDQHPRFRGEEFSWYDNRCTGCASCAKYCPLGIIKIVTSPSETAMQEGDKYAIDVFDIDIGRCMFCGLCV
;
A
#
# COMPACT_ATOMS: atom_id res chain seq x y z
N MET A 1 -44.27 -1.45 25.69
CA MET A 1 -43.94 -1.93 27.05
C MET A 1 -42.42 -2.03 27.18
N ARG A 2 -41.75 -0.96 27.63
CA ARG A 2 -40.29 -0.92 27.80
C ARG A 2 -39.93 -1.72 29.07
N ARG A 3 -38.94 -2.62 28.97
CA ARG A 3 -38.51 -3.43 30.12
C ARG A 3 -37.88 -2.52 31.18
N PRO A 4 -38.18 -2.70 32.49
CA PRO A 4 -37.71 -1.82 33.56
C PRO A 4 -36.20 -1.86 33.83
N ILE A 5 -35.45 -2.73 33.13
CA ILE A 5 -34.00 -2.94 33.32
C ILE A 5 -33.15 -2.00 32.44
N ASP A 6 -33.73 -1.35 31.43
CA ASP A 6 -33.01 -0.38 30.56
C ASP A 6 -32.73 0.98 31.24
N MET A 7 -33.12 1.16 32.51
CA MET A 7 -33.00 2.43 33.22
C MET A 7 -31.66 2.64 33.95
N TYR A 8 -30.83 1.60 34.10
CA TYR A 8 -29.64 1.62 34.97
C TYR A 8 -28.29 1.63 34.24
N GLY A 9 -28.23 2.10 32.98
CA GLY A 9 -26.95 2.31 32.31
C GLY A 9 -26.12 1.04 32.06
N VAL A 10 -26.73 -0.15 32.15
CA VAL A 10 -26.08 -1.44 31.88
C VAL A 10 -25.47 -1.49 30.48
N GLY A 11 -26.10 -0.82 29.50
CA GLY A 11 -25.55 -0.64 28.15
C GLY A 11 -24.26 0.18 28.12
N LEU A 12 -24.14 1.21 28.96
CA LEU A 12 -22.94 2.05 29.07
C LEU A 12 -21.76 1.27 29.65
N ILE A 13 -22.02 0.49 30.71
CA ILE A 13 -20.99 -0.37 31.34
C ILE A 13 -20.54 -1.47 30.39
N LYS A 14 -21.47 -2.09 29.65
CA LYS A 14 -21.14 -3.07 28.61
C LYS A 14 -20.30 -2.45 27.49
N GLY A 15 -20.66 -1.24 27.03
CA GLY A 15 -19.88 -0.50 26.04
C GLY A 15 -18.47 -0.17 26.53
N LEU A 16 -18.35 0.36 27.75
CA LEU A 16 -17.06 0.66 28.38
C LEU A 16 -16.21 -0.60 28.56
N GLY A 17 -16.81 -1.71 28.94
CA GLY A 17 -16.12 -3.01 29.05
C GLY A 17 -15.53 -3.49 27.71
N VAL A 18 -16.25 -3.29 26.60
CA VAL A 18 -15.73 -3.60 25.25
C VAL A 18 -14.55 -2.67 24.89
N THR A 19 -14.64 -1.38 25.22
CA THR A 19 -13.58 -0.41 24.98
C THR A 19 -12.32 -0.73 25.79
N ILE A 20 -12.46 -0.98 27.09
CA ILE A 20 -11.36 -1.36 27.99
C ILE A 20 -10.70 -2.65 27.49
N LYS A 21 -11.50 -3.64 27.08
CA LYS A 21 -10.98 -4.89 26.51
C LYS A 21 -10.14 -4.63 25.26
N ASN A 22 -10.55 -3.72 24.37
CA ASN A 22 -9.78 -3.38 23.18
C ASN A 22 -8.56 -2.48 23.47
N LEU A 23 -8.59 -1.70 24.55
CA LEU A 23 -7.47 -0.85 24.99
C LEU A 23 -6.36 -1.64 25.70
N ILE A 24 -6.73 -2.70 26.43
CA ILE A 24 -5.78 -3.47 27.24
C ILE A 24 -5.25 -4.70 26.50
N LEU A 25 -6.04 -5.31 25.60
CA LEU A 25 -5.60 -6.51 24.89
C LEU A 25 -4.56 -6.16 23.79
N PRO A 26 -3.28 -6.56 23.95
CA PRO A 26 -2.24 -6.25 22.98
C PRO A 26 -2.49 -6.91 21.61
N GLY A 27 -3.33 -7.94 21.54
CA GLY A 27 -3.68 -8.61 20.28
C GLY A 27 -4.47 -7.73 19.28
N ARG A 28 -4.98 -6.56 19.69
CA ARG A 28 -5.75 -5.65 18.83
C ARG A 28 -5.09 -4.29 18.57
N GLN A 29 -3.92 -4.04 19.15
CA GLN A 29 -3.38 -2.69 19.24
C GLN A 29 -2.22 -2.39 18.29
N PHE A 30 -1.98 -3.24 17.30
CA PHE A 30 -0.84 -3.04 16.41
C PHE A 30 -1.31 -2.94 14.98
N THR A 31 -1.06 -1.77 14.39
CA THR A 31 -0.75 -1.68 12.98
C THR A 31 0.34 -2.72 12.71
N ILE A 32 -0.08 -3.93 12.26
CA ILE A 32 0.82 -5.05 11.90
C ILE A 32 1.88 -4.55 10.90
N HIS A 33 1.50 -3.52 10.16
CA HIS A 33 2.30 -2.82 9.18
C HIS A 33 2.48 -1.37 9.62
N GLN A 34 3.72 -1.02 9.93
CA GLN A 34 4.13 0.35 10.19
C GLN A 34 5.29 0.60 9.22
N TYR A 35 5.05 1.42 8.20
CA TYR A 35 6.05 1.77 7.20
C TYR A 35 6.89 2.96 7.72
N PRO A 36 8.22 3.00 7.50
CA PRO A 36 9.04 2.01 6.81
C PRO A 36 9.46 0.82 7.69
N ASP A 37 9.56 1.01 9.01
CA ASP A 37 9.97 -0.01 9.97
C ASP A 37 8.84 -0.33 10.94
N ARG A 38 8.65 -1.63 11.21
CA ARG A 38 7.72 -2.11 12.23
C ARG A 38 8.44 -2.65 13.44
N LYS A 39 7.85 -2.41 14.61
CA LYS A 39 8.26 -3.08 15.84
C LYS A 39 7.72 -4.50 15.84
N ILE A 40 8.58 -5.45 16.16
CA ILE A 40 8.20 -6.87 16.14
C ILE A 40 8.31 -7.46 17.55
N GLY A 41 7.30 -8.23 17.94
CA GLY A 41 7.34 -9.00 19.18
C GLY A 41 8.26 -10.22 19.05
N PRO A 42 8.55 -10.92 20.16
CA PRO A 42 9.45 -12.08 20.17
C PRO A 42 8.99 -13.22 19.27
N ILE A 43 7.67 -13.41 19.11
CA ILE A 43 7.10 -14.43 18.21
C ILE A 43 7.36 -14.09 16.75
N GLY A 44 7.20 -12.82 16.37
CA GLY A 44 7.46 -12.39 15.00
C GLY A 44 8.95 -12.46 14.67
N LEU A 45 9.82 -12.09 15.62
CA LEU A 45 11.27 -12.19 15.46
C LEU A 45 11.72 -13.65 15.31
N ALA A 46 11.18 -14.56 16.13
CA ALA A 46 11.45 -15.99 16.01
C ALA A 46 11.03 -16.57 14.65
N ARG A 47 9.86 -16.14 14.11
CA ARG A 47 9.38 -16.53 12.78
C ARG A 47 10.31 -16.05 11.66
N MET A 48 10.92 -14.87 11.79
CA MET A 48 11.86 -14.39 10.77
C MET A 48 13.16 -15.19 10.75
N GLU A 49 13.63 -15.67 11.90
CA GLU A 49 14.80 -16.56 11.98
C GLU A 49 14.48 -18.04 11.68
N GLY A 50 13.21 -18.37 11.41
CA GLY A 50 12.78 -19.75 11.16
C GLY A 50 12.87 -20.68 12.38
N LYS A 51 12.92 -20.13 13.60
CA LYS A 51 13.03 -20.90 14.85
C LYS A 51 11.68 -20.96 15.57
N ASN A 52 11.45 -22.04 16.31
CA ASN A 52 10.34 -22.10 17.25
C ASN A 52 10.50 -21.02 18.33
N PRO A 53 9.41 -20.35 18.78
CA PRO A 53 9.49 -19.25 19.75
C PRO A 53 10.23 -19.62 21.05
N LEU A 54 10.05 -20.86 21.52
CA LEU A 54 10.72 -21.36 22.72
C LEU A 54 12.23 -21.55 22.52
N ALA A 55 12.63 -22.10 21.37
CA ALA A 55 14.03 -22.28 21.00
C ALA A 55 14.73 -20.93 20.76
N PHE A 56 14.01 -19.98 20.15
CA PHE A 56 14.48 -18.61 19.97
C PHE A 56 14.76 -17.92 21.30
N ALA A 57 13.80 -17.98 22.24
CA ALA A 57 13.93 -17.41 23.57
C ALA A 57 15.12 -17.97 24.36
N LEU A 58 15.37 -19.28 24.23
CA LEU A 58 16.51 -19.94 24.87
C LEU A 58 17.86 -19.58 24.21
N SER A 59 17.88 -19.44 22.88
CA SER A 59 19.10 -19.14 22.13
C SER A 59 19.55 -17.68 22.24
N ARG A 60 18.60 -16.74 22.36
CA ARG A 60 18.86 -15.29 22.43
C ARG A 60 17.95 -14.62 23.47
N PRO A 61 18.27 -14.74 24.77
CA PRO A 61 17.44 -14.15 25.82
C PRO A 61 17.45 -12.62 25.77
N GLY A 62 18.58 -12.00 25.41
CA GLY A 62 18.72 -10.54 25.34
C GLY A 62 17.89 -9.90 24.22
N GLU A 63 17.86 -10.49 23.02
CA GLU A 63 17.03 -10.01 21.91
C GLU A 63 15.55 -10.26 22.16
N THR A 64 15.21 -11.40 22.77
CA THR A 64 13.83 -11.71 23.17
C THR A 64 13.29 -10.67 24.17
N LEU A 65 14.12 -10.26 25.14
CA LEU A 65 13.77 -9.21 26.09
C LEU A 65 13.60 -7.85 25.41
N LYS A 66 14.52 -7.48 24.52
CA LYS A 66 14.41 -6.23 23.72
C LYS A 66 13.17 -6.22 22.83
N ALA A 67 12.80 -7.36 22.23
CA ALA A 67 11.60 -7.51 21.43
C ALA A 67 10.32 -7.43 22.28
N MET A 68 10.31 -8.01 23.48
CA MET A 68 9.20 -7.84 24.44
C MET A 68 9.03 -6.39 24.88
N MET A 69 10.13 -5.66 25.05
CA MET A 69 10.12 -4.23 25.38
C MET A 69 9.86 -3.32 24.16
N GLY A 70 9.66 -3.87 22.95
CA GLY A 70 9.38 -3.08 21.74
C GLY A 70 10.52 -2.18 21.28
N LEU A 71 11.77 -2.58 21.56
CA LEU A 71 12.99 -1.86 21.19
C LEU A 71 13.63 -2.37 19.88
N VAL A 72 13.09 -3.45 19.31
CA VAL A 72 13.57 -4.03 18.04
C VAL A 72 12.67 -3.55 16.89
N SER A 73 13.28 -2.89 15.92
CA SER A 73 12.65 -2.47 14.67
C SER A 73 13.19 -3.29 13.49
N VAL A 74 12.30 -3.66 12.58
CA VAL A 74 12.61 -4.44 11.38
C VAL A 74 11.96 -3.73 10.19
N PRO A 75 12.60 -3.70 9.01
CA PRO A 75 11.98 -3.16 7.81
C PRO A 75 10.67 -3.89 7.53
N ASP A 76 9.58 -3.12 7.39
CA ASP A 76 8.29 -3.68 7.06
C ASP A 76 8.26 -4.07 5.59
N LYS A 77 7.66 -5.23 5.30
CA LYS A 77 7.42 -5.63 3.92
C LYS A 77 6.43 -4.64 3.32
N ARG A 78 6.69 -4.19 2.08
CA ARG A 78 5.70 -3.43 1.30
C ARG A 78 4.37 -4.21 1.32
N GLN A 79 3.28 -3.49 1.54
CA GLN A 79 1.95 -4.08 1.55
C GLN A 79 1.71 -4.81 0.24
N ASP A 80 1.15 -6.02 0.32
CA ASP A 80 0.77 -6.77 -0.87
C ASP A 80 -0.32 -5.97 -1.59
N GLN A 81 -0.01 -5.49 -2.79
CA GLN A 81 -0.93 -4.70 -3.60
C GLN A 81 -1.84 -5.62 -4.42
N HIS A 82 -3.10 -5.21 -4.61
CA HIS A 82 -4.01 -5.94 -5.49
C HIS A 82 -3.51 -5.85 -6.95
N PRO A 83 -3.66 -6.89 -7.79
CA PRO A 83 -3.16 -6.88 -9.18
C PRO A 83 -3.68 -5.75 -10.07
N ARG A 84 -4.84 -5.17 -9.72
CA ARG A 84 -5.47 -4.02 -10.41
C ARG A 84 -5.31 -2.68 -9.68
N PHE A 85 -4.34 -2.59 -8.77
CA PHE A 85 -4.02 -1.34 -8.11
C PHE A 85 -3.58 -0.29 -9.14
N ARG A 86 -4.11 0.93 -9.05
CA ARG A 86 -3.71 2.07 -9.89
C ARG A 86 -2.80 2.96 -9.07
N GLY A 87 -1.53 3.04 -9.47
CA GLY A 87 -0.50 3.82 -8.78
C GLY A 87 0.21 4.79 -9.73
N GLU A 88 1.38 5.24 -9.31
CA GLU A 88 2.27 6.13 -10.07
C GLU A 88 2.69 5.56 -11.44
N GLU A 89 2.66 4.23 -11.59
CA GLU A 89 3.20 3.56 -12.75
C GLU A 89 2.29 3.71 -13.98
N PHE A 90 2.50 4.81 -14.72
CA PHE A 90 2.14 4.86 -16.13
C PHE A 90 3.21 4.08 -16.91
N SER A 91 2.96 2.79 -17.18
CA SER A 91 3.86 1.98 -17.99
C SER A 91 3.79 2.40 -19.46
N TRP A 92 4.48 3.47 -19.81
CA TRP A 92 4.69 3.84 -21.21
C TRP A 92 5.65 2.84 -21.85
N TYR A 93 5.16 2.10 -22.84
CA TYR A 93 5.98 1.21 -23.66
C TYR A 93 6.23 1.88 -24.99
N ASP A 94 7.44 2.42 -25.17
CA ASP A 94 7.83 3.16 -26.38
C ASP A 94 7.59 2.34 -27.65
N ASN A 95 7.98 1.06 -27.63
CA ASN A 95 7.77 0.12 -28.73
C ASN A 95 6.30 -0.22 -29.05
N ARG A 96 5.34 0.19 -28.21
CA ARG A 96 3.89 -0.01 -28.44
C ARG A 96 3.16 1.30 -28.69
N CYS A 97 3.79 2.44 -28.48
CA CYS A 97 3.15 3.73 -28.62
C CYS A 97 3.17 4.19 -30.08
N THR A 98 2.01 4.48 -30.65
CA THR A 98 1.90 4.91 -32.06
C THR A 98 1.82 6.44 -32.22
N GLY A 99 2.06 7.20 -31.14
CA GLY A 99 1.95 8.66 -31.16
C GLY A 99 0.52 9.22 -31.38
N CYS A 100 -0.55 8.42 -31.28
CA CYS A 100 -1.91 8.82 -31.64
C CYS A 100 -2.55 9.90 -30.75
N ALA A 101 -1.90 10.28 -29.66
CA ALA A 101 -2.35 11.27 -28.66
C ALA A 101 -3.73 10.99 -28.01
N SER A 102 -4.26 9.78 -28.12
CA SER A 102 -5.56 9.41 -27.53
C SER A 102 -5.52 9.49 -26.01
N CYS A 103 -4.43 9.02 -25.37
CA CYS A 103 -4.23 9.13 -23.93
C CYS A 103 -4.27 10.59 -23.43
N ALA A 104 -3.66 11.52 -24.17
CA ALA A 104 -3.70 12.94 -23.83
C ALA A 104 -5.12 13.53 -23.96
N LYS A 105 -5.87 13.12 -24.99
CA LYS A 105 -7.27 13.52 -25.19
C LYS A 105 -8.20 13.01 -24.08
N TYR A 106 -8.01 11.77 -23.62
CA TYR A 106 -8.84 11.17 -22.57
C TYR A 106 -8.47 11.61 -21.16
N CYS A 107 -7.31 12.24 -20.99
CA CYS A 107 -6.90 12.76 -19.69
C CYS A 107 -7.86 13.87 -19.23
N PRO A 108 -8.60 13.69 -18.12
CA PRO A 108 -9.58 14.69 -17.67
C PRO A 108 -8.93 16.00 -17.22
N LEU A 109 -7.63 15.98 -16.93
CA LEU A 109 -6.86 17.13 -16.46
C LEU A 109 -6.01 17.77 -17.56
N GLY A 110 -5.87 17.14 -18.74
CA GLY A 110 -5.05 17.65 -19.83
C GLY A 110 -3.56 17.77 -19.50
N ILE A 111 -3.03 16.90 -18.62
CA ILE A 111 -1.66 16.97 -18.08
C ILE A 111 -0.61 16.17 -18.88
N ILE A 112 -1.03 15.54 -19.97
CA ILE A 112 -0.17 14.70 -20.81
C ILE A 112 0.24 15.52 -22.05
N LYS A 113 1.54 15.73 -22.23
CA LYS A 113 2.12 16.40 -23.39
C LYS A 113 2.73 15.38 -24.34
N ILE A 114 2.23 15.36 -25.57
CA ILE A 114 2.73 14.50 -26.64
C ILE A 114 3.07 15.37 -27.84
N VAL A 115 4.33 15.34 -28.26
CA VAL A 115 4.80 16.00 -29.48
C VAL A 115 5.21 14.90 -30.45
N THR A 116 4.70 14.97 -31.68
CA THR A 116 4.99 13.98 -32.72
C THR A 116 5.50 14.65 -33.98
N SER A 117 6.41 13.95 -34.66
CA SER A 117 6.91 14.25 -35.99
C SER A 117 6.48 13.13 -36.96
N PRO A 118 6.47 13.37 -38.29
CA PRO A 118 6.22 12.31 -39.25
C PRO A 118 7.27 11.20 -39.12
N SER A 119 6.82 9.94 -39.05
CA SER A 119 7.72 8.78 -39.05
C SER A 119 8.10 8.38 -40.48
N GLU A 120 9.40 8.10 -40.69
CA GLU A 120 9.97 7.65 -41.97
C GLU A 120 10.40 6.16 -41.93
N THR A 121 10.28 5.50 -40.77
CA THR A 121 10.88 4.17 -40.54
C THR A 121 10.05 3.01 -41.09
N ALA A 122 8.72 3.09 -41.01
CA ALA A 122 7.85 1.97 -41.42
C ALA A 122 6.46 2.44 -41.90
N MET A 123 6.41 3.38 -42.85
CA MET A 123 5.15 3.94 -43.37
C MET A 123 4.17 2.88 -43.90
N GLN A 124 4.66 1.76 -44.46
CA GLN A 124 3.83 0.66 -44.96
C GLN A 124 3.14 -0.15 -43.84
N GLU A 125 3.72 -0.17 -42.64
CA GLU A 125 3.15 -0.84 -41.46
C GLU A 125 2.22 0.08 -40.66
N GLY A 126 1.97 1.30 -41.15
CA GLY A 126 1.12 2.30 -40.50
C GLY A 126 1.83 3.14 -39.45
N ASP A 127 3.16 3.08 -39.39
CA ASP A 127 3.98 3.95 -38.54
C ASP A 127 4.00 5.37 -39.11
N LYS A 128 3.05 6.20 -38.65
CA LYS A 128 2.82 7.56 -39.15
C LYS A 128 3.51 8.63 -38.32
N TYR A 129 3.77 8.36 -37.04
CA TYR A 129 4.19 9.36 -36.07
C TYR A 129 5.37 8.84 -35.25
N ALA A 130 6.50 9.54 -35.35
CA ALA A 130 7.59 9.42 -34.41
C ALA A 130 7.27 10.29 -33.18
N ILE A 131 7.57 9.81 -31.99
CA ILE A 131 7.32 10.53 -30.73
C ILE A 131 8.57 11.33 -30.37
N ASP A 132 8.46 12.66 -30.38
CA ASP A 132 9.58 13.54 -30.00
C ASP A 132 9.59 13.81 -28.49
N VAL A 133 8.40 13.96 -27.90
CA VAL A 133 8.24 14.26 -26.47
C VAL A 133 7.02 13.50 -25.94
N PHE A 134 7.21 12.78 -24.85
CA PHE A 134 6.13 12.18 -24.05
C PHE A 134 6.36 12.55 -22.58
N ASP A 135 5.50 13.41 -22.04
CA ASP A 135 5.63 13.93 -20.68
C ASP A 135 4.27 13.95 -19.96
N ILE A 136 4.28 13.69 -18.65
CA ILE A 136 3.11 13.62 -17.79
C ILE A 136 3.40 14.34 -16.47
N ASP A 137 2.60 15.34 -16.12
CA ASP A 137 2.67 15.98 -14.81
C ASP A 137 2.05 15.08 -13.72
N ILE A 138 2.87 14.20 -13.15
CA ILE A 138 2.47 13.25 -12.09
C ILE A 138 1.96 14.00 -10.84
N GLY A 139 2.46 15.21 -10.57
CA GLY A 139 2.03 16.02 -9.44
C GLY A 139 0.56 16.45 -9.52
N ARG A 140 0.00 16.48 -10.73
CA ARG A 140 -1.43 16.76 -10.97
C ARG A 140 -2.23 15.50 -11.30
N CYS A 141 -1.59 14.37 -11.59
CA CYS A 141 -2.29 13.15 -11.98
C CYS A 141 -3.18 12.62 -10.85
N MET A 142 -4.43 12.30 -11.17
CA MET A 142 -5.39 11.71 -10.24
C MET A 142 -5.49 10.18 -10.32
N PHE A 143 -4.60 9.53 -11.10
CA PHE A 143 -4.52 8.07 -11.27
C PHE A 143 -5.85 7.39 -11.65
N CYS A 144 -6.62 8.03 -12.55
CA CYS A 144 -7.94 7.55 -12.98
C CYS A 144 -7.88 6.27 -13.84
N GLY A 145 -6.79 6.06 -14.58
CA GLY A 145 -6.61 4.90 -15.47
C GLY A 145 -7.34 5.00 -16.82
N LEU A 146 -7.78 6.18 -17.25
CA LEU A 146 -8.42 6.37 -18.57
C LEU A 146 -7.43 6.37 -19.75
N CYS A 147 -6.15 6.58 -19.46
CA CYS A 147 -5.06 6.65 -20.44
C CYS A 147 -4.20 5.37 -20.51
N VAL A 148 -4.57 4.34 -19.73
CA VAL A 148 -3.84 3.05 -19.62
C VAL A 148 -4.26 2.09 -20.73
#